data_AF-A0A1J5RA83-F1
#
_entry.id   AF-A0A1J5RA83-F1
#
_cell.length_a   1.000
_cell.length_b   1.000
_cell.length_c   1.000
_cell.angle_alpha   90.00
_cell.angle_beta   90.00
_cell.angle_gamma   90.00
#
_symmetry.space_group_name_H-M   'P 1'
#
loop_
_entity.id
_entity.type
_entity.pdbx_description
1 polymer ?
#
loop_
_entity_poly.entity_id
_entity_poly.type
_entity_poly.pdbx_seq_one_letter_code
_entity_poly.pdbx_strand_id
1 'polypeptide(L)'
;MPDPEVISETDTACGHAKNHRLAVVGSLAQGLTAAVLGAGLGLSFGHDDLGYTACLAVGGFFVLLVMASRREGRAFRSVFAAWIGLCFGLGEFFAGMSWFPSSIAREWPQLSAAPEYLLLVYLASYHALTGALFGAFARRFRRQVAGWFVALPFVFACAWTIPEIIRGTAMTGLPILSLGYQMVGCAFFGYAPIVGLYGVGFAAALASALFGMLVFVKRRRTSSSPRTALGCQQRRQSEKASCGAVT
;
A
#
# COMPACT_ATOMS: atom_id res chain seq x y z
N MET A 1 -23.36 -0.24 46.53
CA MET A 1 -23.61 0.39 45.22
C MET A 1 -22.28 1.01 44.82
N PRO A 2 -21.62 0.59 43.72
CA PRO A 2 -20.33 1.17 43.35
C PRO A 2 -20.49 2.65 42.97
N ASP A 3 -19.52 3.48 43.32
CA ASP A 3 -19.56 4.93 43.09
C ASP A 3 -19.63 5.26 41.58
N PRO A 4 -20.46 6.23 41.17
CA PRO A 4 -20.68 6.58 39.76
C PRO A 4 -19.41 7.07 39.05
N GLU A 5 -18.45 7.64 39.81
CA GLU A 5 -17.17 8.12 39.29
C GLU A 5 -16.26 6.95 38.85
N VAL A 6 -16.25 5.86 39.62
CA VAL A 6 -15.48 4.62 39.32
C VAL A 6 -16.04 3.90 38.09
N ILE A 7 -17.36 3.96 37.86
CA ILE A 7 -18.00 3.40 36.67
C ILE A 7 -17.58 4.20 35.42
N SER A 8 -17.45 5.53 35.52
CA SER A 8 -17.06 6.37 34.39
C SER A 8 -15.58 6.18 33.97
N GLU A 9 -14.66 5.99 34.93
CA GLU A 9 -13.25 5.71 34.67
C GLU A 9 -13.05 4.32 34.05
N THR A 10 -13.79 3.32 34.53
CA THR A 10 -13.69 1.95 34.00
C THR A 10 -14.25 1.86 32.57
N ASP A 11 -15.34 2.57 32.25
CA ASP A 11 -15.90 2.63 30.89
C ASP A 11 -14.99 3.38 29.91
N THR A 12 -14.34 4.47 30.33
CA THR A 12 -13.39 5.21 29.49
C THR A 12 -12.10 4.42 29.24
N ALA A 13 -11.57 3.73 30.25
CA ALA A 13 -10.41 2.85 30.11
C ALA A 13 -10.70 1.64 29.19
N CYS A 14 -11.88 1.00 29.35
CA CYS A 14 -12.33 -0.09 28.49
C CYS A 14 -12.52 0.37 27.03
N GLY A 15 -13.13 1.54 26.84
CA GLY A 15 -13.28 2.18 25.53
C GLY A 15 -11.95 2.48 24.84
N HIS A 16 -10.98 3.02 25.59
CA HIS A 16 -9.64 3.30 25.08
C HIS A 16 -8.91 2.00 24.67
N ALA A 17 -8.96 0.96 25.50
CA ALA A 17 -8.35 -0.33 25.21
C ALA A 17 -8.95 -1.02 23.97
N LYS A 18 -10.28 -0.95 23.79
CA LYS A 18 -10.98 -1.49 22.61
C LYS A 18 -10.59 -0.75 21.34
N ASN A 19 -10.56 0.59 21.37
CA ASN A 19 -10.17 1.42 20.23
C ASN A 19 -8.71 1.18 19.84
N HIS A 20 -7.82 1.04 20.82
CA HIS A 20 -6.42 0.70 20.58
C HIS A 20 -6.28 -0.67 19.91
N ARG A 21 -6.95 -1.71 20.41
CA ARG A 21 -6.94 -3.06 19.81
C ARG A 21 -7.45 -3.05 18.37
N LEU A 22 -8.55 -2.36 18.09
CA LEU A 22 -9.09 -2.24 16.73
C LEU A 22 -8.12 -1.53 15.77
N ALA A 23 -7.43 -0.49 16.24
CA ALA A 23 -6.43 0.22 15.45
C ALA A 23 -5.19 -0.65 15.14
N VAL A 24 -4.74 -1.46 16.11
CA VAL A 24 -3.63 -2.41 15.93
C VAL A 24 -4.01 -3.52 14.95
N VAL A 25 -5.16 -4.16 15.14
CA VAL A 25 -5.66 -5.22 14.23
C VAL A 25 -5.82 -4.69 12.81
N GLY A 26 -6.38 -3.49 12.64
CA GLY A 26 -6.49 -2.84 11.33
C GLY A 26 -5.13 -2.57 10.70
N SER A 27 -4.12 -2.22 11.49
CA SER A 27 -2.75 -1.98 11.00
C SER A 27 -2.05 -3.27 10.60
N LEU A 28 -2.23 -4.37 11.35
CA LEU A 28 -1.70 -5.70 11.01
C LEU A 28 -2.36 -6.26 9.76
N ALA A 29 -3.68 -6.13 9.63
CA ALA A 29 -4.40 -6.54 8.43
C ALA A 29 -3.92 -5.79 7.18
N GLN A 30 -3.62 -4.50 7.30
CA GLN A 30 -3.02 -3.71 6.21
C GLN A 30 -1.61 -4.21 5.84
N GLY A 31 -0.79 -4.55 6.82
CA GLY A 31 0.53 -5.14 6.59
C GLY A 31 0.45 -6.49 5.89
N LEU A 32 -0.43 -7.39 6.36
CA LEU A 32 -0.63 -8.71 5.73
C LEU A 32 -1.15 -8.57 4.29
N THR A 33 -2.11 -7.68 4.06
CA THR A 33 -2.61 -7.39 2.71
C THR A 33 -1.49 -6.88 1.81
N ALA A 34 -0.61 -6.02 2.34
CA ALA A 34 0.55 -5.53 1.60
C ALA A 34 1.51 -6.68 1.24
N ALA A 35 1.79 -7.60 2.16
CA ALA A 35 2.63 -8.76 1.90
C ALA A 35 2.02 -9.70 0.83
N VAL A 36 0.71 -9.94 0.86
CA VAL A 36 0.04 -10.75 -0.17
C VAL A 36 0.12 -10.08 -1.55
N LEU A 37 -0.09 -8.76 -1.62
CA LEU A 37 0.06 -8.01 -2.87
C LEU A 37 1.52 -8.04 -3.35
N GLY A 38 2.48 -7.89 -2.44
CA GLY A 38 3.90 -8.04 -2.73
C GLY A 38 4.22 -9.42 -3.31
N ALA A 39 3.71 -10.49 -2.71
CA ALA A 39 3.88 -11.84 -3.22
C ALA A 39 3.30 -12.00 -4.63
N GLY A 40 2.14 -11.40 -4.92
CA GLY A 40 1.57 -11.36 -6.27
C GLY A 40 2.47 -10.65 -7.29
N LEU A 41 3.15 -9.57 -6.89
CA LEU A 41 4.16 -8.92 -7.72
C LEU A 41 5.36 -9.85 -7.93
N GLY A 42 5.89 -10.45 -6.86
CA GLY A 42 7.03 -11.38 -6.95
C GLY A 42 6.76 -12.59 -7.86
N LEU A 43 5.56 -13.17 -7.81
CA LEU A 43 5.16 -14.28 -8.69
C LEU A 43 5.00 -13.89 -10.16
N SER A 44 4.78 -12.60 -10.45
CA SER A 44 4.69 -12.12 -11.83
C SER A 44 6.08 -12.04 -12.48
N PHE A 45 7.15 -12.03 -11.70
CA PHE A 45 8.52 -11.98 -12.21
C PHE A 45 8.88 -13.27 -12.97
N GLY A 46 9.37 -13.11 -14.20
CA GLY A 46 9.77 -14.24 -15.07
C GLY A 46 8.62 -14.86 -15.88
N HIS A 47 7.41 -14.32 -15.78
CA HIS A 47 6.24 -14.77 -16.53
C HIS A 47 5.68 -13.64 -17.42
N ASP A 48 5.91 -13.73 -18.72
CA ASP A 48 5.54 -12.68 -19.70
C ASP A 48 4.03 -12.39 -19.74
N ASP A 49 3.20 -13.40 -19.45
CA ASP A 49 1.73 -13.27 -19.45
C ASP A 49 1.18 -12.57 -18.17
N LEU A 50 2.01 -12.42 -17.14
CA LEU A 50 1.61 -11.94 -15.81
C LEU A 50 1.93 -10.46 -15.55
N GLY A 51 2.39 -9.70 -16.55
CA GLY A 51 2.65 -8.26 -16.34
C GLY A 51 1.41 -7.45 -15.93
N TYR A 52 0.20 -7.88 -16.30
CA TYR A 52 -1.04 -7.26 -15.79
C TYR A 52 -1.33 -7.60 -14.33
N THR A 53 -0.95 -8.79 -13.83
CA THR A 53 -1.09 -9.10 -12.40
C THR A 53 -0.11 -8.31 -11.54
N ALA A 54 1.09 -8.02 -12.06
CA ALA A 54 2.01 -7.06 -11.46
C ALA A 54 1.34 -5.68 -11.32
N CYS A 55 0.65 -5.19 -12.36
CA CYS A 55 -0.09 -3.92 -12.29
C CYS A 55 -1.20 -3.92 -11.22
N LEU A 56 -1.92 -5.04 -11.05
CA LEU A 56 -2.95 -5.17 -10.02
C LEU A 56 -2.36 -5.14 -8.60
N ALA A 57 -1.25 -5.86 -8.39
CA ALA A 57 -0.53 -5.87 -7.12
C ALA A 57 -0.05 -4.47 -6.72
N VAL A 58 0.60 -3.76 -7.65
CA VAL A 58 1.10 -2.38 -7.46
C VAL A 58 -0.05 -1.40 -7.25
N GLY A 59 -1.15 -1.55 -7.98
CA GLY A 59 -2.36 -0.72 -7.80
C GLY A 59 -3.00 -0.92 -6.43
N GLY A 60 -3.03 -2.16 -5.92
CA GLY A 60 -3.47 -2.47 -4.56
C GLY A 60 -2.57 -1.84 -3.51
N PHE A 61 -1.25 -1.89 -3.70
CA PHE A 61 -0.27 -1.26 -2.82
C PHE A 61 -0.46 0.26 -2.76
N PHE A 62 -0.66 0.90 -3.91
CA PHE A 62 -1.03 2.33 -3.98
C PHE A 62 -2.28 2.63 -3.14
N VAL A 63 -3.34 1.82 -3.24
CA VAL A 63 -4.57 2.03 -2.46
C VAL A 63 -4.32 1.91 -0.96
N LEU A 64 -3.49 0.94 -0.52
CA LEU A 64 -3.08 0.81 0.89
C LEU A 64 -2.34 2.06 1.36
N LEU A 65 -1.40 2.58 0.56
CA LEU A 65 -0.67 3.80 0.87
C LEU A 65 -1.58 5.03 0.91
N VAL A 66 -2.56 5.15 0.00
CA VAL A 66 -3.56 6.22 0.03
C VAL A 66 -4.38 6.15 1.31
N MET A 67 -4.78 4.96 1.77
CA MET A 67 -5.50 4.79 3.03
C MET A 67 -4.63 5.14 4.24
N ALA A 68 -3.39 4.68 4.28
CA ALA A 68 -2.40 5.04 5.29
C ALA A 68 -2.16 6.55 5.32
N SER A 69 -2.20 7.20 4.15
CA SER A 69 -1.94 8.63 4.05
C SER A 69 -3.00 9.51 4.74
N ARG A 70 -4.17 8.96 5.03
CA ARG A 70 -5.27 9.67 5.68
C ARG A 70 -5.15 9.75 7.20
N ARG A 71 -4.26 8.95 7.82
CA ARG A 71 -4.01 9.00 9.26
C ARG A 71 -3.44 10.36 9.69
N GLU A 72 -3.76 10.78 10.91
CA GLU A 72 -3.30 12.03 11.51
C GLU A 72 -1.83 11.95 11.94
N GLY A 73 -1.14 13.09 12.00
CA GLY A 73 0.31 13.17 12.23
C GLY A 73 1.17 13.04 10.96
N ARG A 74 2.28 13.78 10.87
CA ARG A 74 3.20 13.73 9.72
C ARG A 74 4.17 12.56 9.84
N ALA A 75 4.90 12.48 10.95
CA ALA A 75 5.90 11.44 11.20
C ALA A 75 5.25 10.04 11.22
N PHE A 76 4.16 9.89 11.98
CA PHE A 76 3.43 8.63 12.08
C PHE A 76 2.95 8.08 10.72
N ARG A 77 2.50 8.97 9.82
CA ARG A 77 2.08 8.56 8.46
C ARG A 77 3.24 8.02 7.63
N SER A 78 4.37 8.72 7.60
CA SER A 78 5.52 8.28 6.79
C SER A 78 6.09 6.97 7.33
N VAL A 79 6.18 6.83 8.66
CA VAL A 79 6.62 5.59 9.31
C VAL A 79 5.64 4.45 9.01
N PHE A 80 4.34 4.69 9.13
CA PHE A 80 3.34 3.66 8.86
C PHE A 80 3.28 3.27 7.37
N ALA A 81 3.42 4.23 6.47
CA ALA A 81 3.52 3.97 5.03
C ALA A 81 4.81 3.19 4.68
N ALA A 82 5.93 3.50 5.35
CA ALA A 82 7.16 2.74 5.24
C ALA A 82 6.99 1.30 5.73
N TRP A 83 6.27 1.09 6.84
CA TRP A 83 5.93 -0.24 7.33
C TRP A 83 5.10 -1.06 6.33
N ILE A 84 4.08 -0.46 5.70
CA ILE A 84 3.32 -1.11 4.62
C ILE A 84 4.25 -1.47 3.45
N GLY A 85 5.15 -0.54 3.07
CA GLY A 85 6.17 -0.79 2.06
C GLY A 85 7.10 -1.95 2.42
N LEU A 86 7.53 -2.04 3.68
CA LEU A 86 8.36 -3.13 4.16
C LEU A 86 7.62 -4.48 4.03
N CYS A 87 6.37 -4.56 4.50
CA CYS A 87 5.56 -5.76 4.36
C CYS A 87 5.37 -6.16 2.89
N PHE A 88 5.14 -5.19 2.00
CA PHE A 88 5.03 -5.42 0.57
C PHE A 88 6.33 -6.01 0.00
N GLY A 89 7.48 -5.41 0.29
CA GLY A 89 8.78 -5.91 -0.18
C GLY A 89 9.16 -7.28 0.40
N LEU A 90 8.75 -7.59 1.63
CA LEU A 90 8.91 -8.94 2.19
C LEU A 90 8.13 -9.98 1.38
N GLY A 91 6.87 -9.71 1.08
CA GLY A 91 6.05 -10.61 0.28
C GLY A 91 6.62 -10.83 -1.11
N GLU A 92 7.06 -9.74 -1.75
CA GLU A 92 7.68 -9.78 -3.07
C GLU A 92 8.97 -10.61 -3.07
N PHE A 93 9.86 -10.40 -2.09
CA PHE A 93 11.08 -11.17 -1.94
C PHE A 93 10.81 -12.67 -1.79
N PHE A 94 9.96 -13.07 -0.84
CA PHE A 94 9.74 -14.49 -0.57
C PHE A 94 9.10 -15.23 -1.74
N ALA A 95 8.23 -14.56 -2.50
CA ALA A 95 7.59 -15.18 -3.65
C ALA A 95 8.51 -15.20 -4.88
N GLY A 96 9.08 -14.04 -5.24
CA GLY A 96 9.87 -13.89 -6.47
C GLY A 96 11.31 -14.41 -6.36
N MET A 97 11.86 -14.58 -5.16
CA MET A 97 13.19 -15.14 -4.90
C MET A 97 13.13 -16.54 -4.24
N SER A 98 12.00 -17.23 -4.32
CA SER A 98 11.84 -18.58 -3.74
C SER A 98 12.86 -19.62 -4.25
N TRP A 99 13.39 -19.43 -5.46
CA TRP A 99 14.42 -20.26 -6.07
C TRP A 99 15.85 -19.95 -5.58
N PHE A 100 16.08 -18.74 -5.08
CA PHE A 100 17.41 -18.21 -4.76
C PHE A 100 18.18 -19.04 -3.72
N PRO A 101 17.55 -19.55 -2.63
CA PRO A 101 18.25 -20.37 -1.64
C PRO A 101 18.86 -21.64 -2.23
N SER A 102 18.15 -22.29 -3.15
CA SER A 102 18.62 -23.51 -3.79
C SER A 102 19.83 -23.26 -4.70
N SER A 103 19.94 -22.07 -5.30
CA SER A 103 21.09 -21.66 -6.10
C SER A 103 22.32 -21.40 -5.25
N ILE A 104 22.17 -20.66 -4.15
CA ILE A 104 23.28 -20.37 -3.22
C ILE A 104 23.78 -21.66 -2.55
N ALA A 105 22.88 -22.53 -2.12
CA ALA A 105 23.25 -23.81 -1.52
C ALA A 105 24.06 -24.70 -2.47
N ARG A 106 23.86 -24.58 -3.79
CA ARG A 106 24.60 -25.34 -4.81
C ARG A 106 26.00 -24.78 -5.05
N GLU A 107 26.14 -23.47 -5.16
CA GLU A 107 27.41 -22.83 -5.50
C GLU A 107 28.30 -22.54 -4.29
N TRP A 108 27.69 -22.17 -3.16
CA TRP A 108 28.36 -21.69 -1.96
C TRP A 108 27.75 -22.33 -0.70
N PRO A 109 27.88 -23.65 -0.51
CA PRO A 109 27.21 -24.40 0.56
C PRO A 109 27.54 -23.88 1.98
N GLN A 110 28.71 -23.26 2.17
CA GLN A 110 29.16 -22.69 3.44
C GLN A 110 28.53 -21.32 3.80
N LEU A 111 27.83 -20.65 2.87
CA LEU A 111 27.30 -19.29 3.04
C LEU A 111 25.78 -19.24 3.24
N SER A 112 25.14 -20.41 3.44
CA SER A 112 23.76 -20.73 3.04
C SER A 112 22.64 -19.75 3.40
N ALA A 113 22.81 -18.79 4.31
CA ALA A 113 21.75 -17.82 4.63
C ALA A 113 22.16 -16.33 4.48
N ALA A 114 23.45 -15.98 4.53
CA ALA A 114 23.86 -14.58 4.61
C ALA A 114 23.49 -13.76 3.35
N PRO A 115 23.72 -14.24 2.12
CA PRO A 115 23.32 -13.52 0.91
C PRO A 115 21.81 -13.30 0.80
N GLU A 116 21.02 -14.27 1.26
CA GLU A 116 19.55 -14.22 1.22
C GLU A 116 19.02 -13.11 2.14
N TYR A 117 19.52 -13.06 3.38
CA TYR A 117 19.13 -12.01 4.33
C TYR A 117 19.54 -10.61 3.84
N LEU A 118 20.73 -10.48 3.25
CA LEU A 118 21.17 -9.20 2.67
C LEU A 118 20.26 -8.76 1.53
N LEU A 119 19.90 -9.68 0.62
CA LEU A 119 19.01 -9.39 -0.48
C LEU A 119 17.58 -9.07 -0.01
N LEU A 120 17.08 -9.76 1.01
CA LEU A 120 15.79 -9.48 1.64
C LEU A 120 15.76 -8.07 2.22
N VAL A 121 16.73 -7.73 3.06
CA VAL A 121 16.81 -6.40 3.69
C VAL A 121 16.94 -5.33 2.62
N TYR A 122 17.78 -5.57 1.61
CA TYR A 122 17.93 -4.68 0.46
C TYR A 122 16.59 -4.44 -0.23
N LEU A 123 15.90 -5.47 -0.72
CA LEU A 123 14.67 -5.31 -1.50
C LEU A 123 13.50 -4.74 -0.67
N ALA A 124 13.36 -5.18 0.58
CA ALA A 124 12.34 -4.68 1.49
C ALA A 124 12.56 -3.20 1.85
N SER A 125 13.82 -2.76 1.97
CA SER A 125 14.14 -1.37 2.29
C SER A 125 13.73 -0.38 1.18
N TYR A 126 13.82 -0.75 -0.11
CA TYR A 126 13.40 0.12 -1.21
C TYR A 126 11.89 0.27 -1.30
N HIS A 127 11.12 -0.78 -1.01
CA HIS A 127 9.67 -0.69 -0.91
C HIS A 127 9.23 0.10 0.32
N ALA A 128 9.94 -0.05 1.44
CA ALA A 128 9.76 0.81 2.61
C ALA A 128 10.06 2.29 2.28
N LEU A 129 11.13 2.57 1.53
CA LEU A 129 11.47 3.91 1.06
C LEU A 129 10.39 4.49 0.14
N THR A 130 9.84 3.68 -0.78
CA THR A 130 8.71 4.06 -1.63
C THR A 130 7.51 4.49 -0.79
N GLY A 131 7.14 3.70 0.22
CA GLY A 131 6.08 4.03 1.16
C GLY A 131 6.37 5.31 1.95
N ALA A 132 7.60 5.48 2.45
CA ALA A 132 8.03 6.65 3.21
C ALA A 132 7.94 7.94 2.37
N LEU A 133 8.45 7.91 1.14
CA LEU A 133 8.41 9.02 0.19
C LEU A 133 6.96 9.39 -0.13
N PHE A 134 6.13 8.40 -0.50
CA PHE A 134 4.72 8.65 -0.76
C PHE A 134 4.01 9.27 0.46
N GLY A 135 4.22 8.72 1.65
CA GLY A 135 3.66 9.24 2.90
C GLY A 135 4.10 10.68 3.22
N ALA A 136 5.34 11.03 2.89
CA ALA A 136 5.88 12.38 3.08
C ALA A 136 5.22 13.38 2.11
N PHE A 137 5.15 13.05 0.82
CA PHE A 137 4.73 13.97 -0.24
C PHE A 137 3.21 14.03 -0.47
N ALA A 138 2.46 12.96 -0.24
CA ALA A 138 1.02 12.88 -0.53
C ALA A 138 0.18 13.99 0.15
N ARG A 139 0.60 14.53 1.31
CA ARG A 139 -0.11 15.63 1.98
C ARG A 139 0.27 17.02 1.47
N ARG A 140 1.51 17.20 0.98
CA ARG A 140 1.96 18.48 0.42
C ARG A 140 1.17 18.83 -0.84
N PHE A 141 0.94 17.83 -1.68
CA PHE A 141 0.11 17.97 -2.89
C PHE A 141 -1.39 18.08 -2.58
N ARG A 142 -1.89 17.43 -1.52
CA ARG A 142 -3.27 17.60 -1.01
C ARG A 142 -3.69 19.04 -0.74
N ARG A 143 -2.77 19.82 -0.17
CA ARG A 143 -3.08 21.16 0.32
C ARG A 143 -2.92 22.24 -0.73
N GLN A 144 -2.18 21.97 -1.80
CA GLN A 144 -1.73 23.01 -2.73
C GLN A 144 -2.22 22.82 -4.17
N VAL A 145 -2.80 21.67 -4.52
CA VAL A 145 -3.27 21.40 -5.88
C VAL A 145 -4.80 21.24 -5.87
N ALA A 146 -5.49 22.12 -6.61
CA ALA A 146 -6.89 21.91 -6.94
C ALA A 146 -7.01 20.61 -7.77
N GLY A 147 -7.80 19.64 -7.31
CA GLY A 147 -7.83 18.30 -7.92
C GLY A 147 -6.72 17.35 -7.43
N TRP A 148 -6.21 17.53 -6.21
CA TRP A 148 -5.15 16.71 -5.58
C TRP A 148 -5.26 15.19 -5.76
N PHE A 149 -6.49 14.69 -5.92
CA PHE A 149 -6.77 13.28 -6.17
C PHE A 149 -6.12 12.76 -7.46
N VAL A 150 -5.94 13.61 -8.47
CA VAL A 150 -5.29 13.28 -9.76
C VAL A 150 -3.76 13.35 -9.64
N ALA A 151 -3.23 14.12 -8.69
CA ALA A 151 -1.79 14.22 -8.45
C ALA A 151 -1.21 13.01 -7.70
N LEU A 152 -2.04 12.28 -6.93
CA LEU A 152 -1.60 11.14 -6.13
C LEU A 152 -0.94 10.01 -6.94
N PRO A 153 -1.51 9.54 -8.07
CA PRO A 153 -0.88 8.54 -8.93
C PRO A 153 0.52 8.97 -9.42
N PHE A 154 0.69 10.24 -9.77
CA PHE A 154 2.00 10.78 -10.16
C PHE A 154 2.99 10.79 -9.00
N VAL A 155 2.56 11.21 -7.81
CA VAL A 155 3.41 11.16 -6.60
C VAL A 155 3.84 9.72 -6.30
N PHE A 156 2.94 8.75 -6.48
CA PHE A 156 3.26 7.34 -6.32
C PHE A 156 4.27 6.84 -7.36
N ALA A 157 4.04 7.13 -8.64
CA ALA A 157 4.97 6.74 -9.71
C ALA A 157 6.37 7.32 -9.47
N CYS A 158 6.48 8.60 -9.11
CA CYS A 158 7.77 9.18 -8.73
C CYS A 158 8.38 8.53 -7.47
N ALA A 159 7.55 8.26 -6.45
CA ALA A 159 8.00 7.63 -5.21
C ALA A 159 8.45 6.18 -5.41
N TRP A 160 7.98 5.49 -6.45
CA TRP A 160 8.43 4.14 -6.85
C TRP A 160 9.73 4.20 -7.65
N THR A 161 9.76 5.06 -8.68
CA THR A 161 10.88 5.13 -9.63
C THR A 161 12.16 5.68 -9.00
N ILE A 162 12.07 6.63 -8.04
CA ILE A 162 13.27 7.17 -7.37
C ILE A 162 14.04 6.06 -6.63
N PRO A 163 13.42 5.27 -5.73
CA PRO A 163 14.04 4.08 -5.14
C PRO A 163 14.58 3.09 -6.18
N GLU A 164 13.86 2.83 -7.27
CA GLU A 164 14.35 1.91 -8.32
C GLU A 164 15.60 2.42 -9.03
N ILE A 165 15.68 3.72 -9.35
CA ILE A 165 16.88 4.31 -9.95
C ILE A 165 18.05 4.24 -8.97
N ILE A 166 17.82 4.61 -7.70
CA ILE A 166 18.85 4.50 -6.65
C ILE A 166 19.33 3.04 -6.55
N ARG A 167 18.40 2.08 -6.56
CA ARG A 167 18.70 0.65 -6.50
C ARG A 167 19.52 0.15 -7.68
N GLY A 168 19.17 0.58 -8.89
CA GLY A 168 19.84 0.16 -10.11
C GLY A 168 21.12 0.93 -10.44
N THR A 169 21.47 1.96 -9.65
CA THR A 169 22.75 2.69 -9.75
C THR A 169 23.66 2.47 -8.55
N ALA A 170 23.11 2.20 -7.38
CA ALA A 170 23.86 1.86 -6.17
C ALA A 170 24.33 0.39 -6.18
N MET A 171 25.41 0.12 -5.44
CA MET A 171 25.94 -1.22 -5.17
C MET A 171 25.93 -2.16 -6.39
N THR A 172 26.67 -1.79 -7.43
CA THR A 172 26.86 -2.54 -8.70
C THR A 172 25.68 -2.57 -9.67
N GLY A 173 24.53 -1.98 -9.29
CA GLY A 173 23.37 -1.85 -10.18
C GLY A 173 22.65 -3.16 -10.40
N LEU A 174 22.08 -3.75 -9.34
CA LEU A 174 21.33 -5.00 -9.37
C LEU A 174 19.81 -4.74 -9.41
N PRO A 175 19.19 -4.47 -10.59
CA PRO A 175 17.76 -4.22 -10.74
C PRO A 175 16.91 -5.51 -10.67
N ILE A 176 17.25 -6.43 -9.78
CA ILE A 176 16.48 -7.67 -9.51
C ILE A 176 15.02 -7.30 -9.17
N LEU A 177 14.05 -8.02 -9.73
CA LEU A 177 12.62 -7.76 -9.54
C LEU A 177 12.12 -6.34 -9.95
N SER A 178 12.84 -5.60 -10.81
CA SER A 178 12.34 -4.29 -11.25
C SER A 178 10.98 -4.38 -11.97
N LEU A 179 10.09 -3.45 -11.66
CA LEU A 179 8.76 -3.38 -12.27
C LEU A 179 8.83 -3.26 -13.80
N GLY A 180 9.84 -2.57 -14.34
CA GLY A 180 10.04 -2.45 -15.78
C GLY A 180 10.29 -3.80 -16.47
N TYR A 181 11.03 -4.72 -15.83
CA TYR A 181 11.25 -6.07 -16.37
C TYR A 181 9.98 -6.92 -16.31
N GLN A 182 9.12 -6.70 -15.32
CA GLN A 182 7.84 -7.41 -15.22
C GLN A 182 6.82 -6.98 -16.29
N MET A 183 7.12 -5.95 -17.07
CA MET A 183 6.29 -5.52 -18.19
C MET A 183 6.69 -6.18 -19.51
N VAL A 184 7.73 -7.02 -19.56
CA VAL A 184 8.08 -7.81 -20.76
C VAL A 184 6.84 -8.59 -21.21
N GLY A 185 6.52 -8.55 -22.50
CA GLY A 185 5.28 -9.13 -23.05
C GLY A 185 4.04 -8.23 -22.98
N CYS A 186 4.06 -7.14 -22.19
CA CYS A 186 2.97 -6.17 -22.12
C CYS A 186 3.16 -4.99 -23.09
N ALA A 187 2.06 -4.31 -23.41
CA ALA A 187 2.05 -3.15 -24.33
C ALA A 187 3.04 -2.04 -23.94
N PHE A 188 3.35 -1.88 -22.65
CA PHE A 188 4.29 -0.85 -22.17
C PHE A 188 5.75 -1.14 -22.56
N PHE A 189 6.13 -2.40 -22.74
CA PHE A 189 7.52 -2.76 -23.01
C PHE A 189 7.98 -2.37 -24.42
N GLY A 190 7.07 -2.20 -25.38
CA GLY A 190 7.39 -1.68 -26.70
C GLY A 190 8.01 -0.29 -26.70
N TYR A 191 7.83 0.47 -25.61
CA TYR A 191 8.43 1.80 -25.43
C TYR A 191 9.80 1.78 -24.75
N ALA A 192 10.27 0.62 -24.29
CA ALA A 192 11.57 0.48 -23.60
C ALA A 192 12.75 1.09 -24.38
N PRO A 193 12.85 1.00 -25.73
CA PRO A 193 13.94 1.63 -26.49
C PRO A 193 13.97 3.16 -26.42
N ILE A 194 12.83 3.79 -26.13
CA ILE A 194 12.68 5.25 -26.15
C ILE A 194 12.86 5.82 -24.75
N VAL A 195 12.12 5.27 -23.77
CA VAL A 195 12.07 5.81 -22.40
C VAL A 195 12.95 5.05 -21.42
N GLY A 196 13.58 3.96 -21.87
CA GLY A 196 14.35 3.05 -21.02
C GLY A 196 13.46 2.23 -20.08
N LEU A 197 14.09 1.28 -19.38
CA LEU A 197 13.38 0.37 -18.48
C LEU A 197 12.74 1.09 -17.27
N TYR A 198 13.41 2.10 -16.72
CA TYR A 198 12.85 2.91 -15.62
C TYR A 198 11.65 3.75 -16.08
N GLY A 199 11.63 4.20 -17.35
CA GLY A 199 10.48 4.89 -17.93
C GLY A 199 9.28 3.96 -18.09
N VAL A 200 9.51 2.71 -18.50
CA VAL A 200 8.47 1.66 -18.53
C VAL A 200 7.96 1.36 -17.13
N GLY A 201 8.85 1.20 -16.14
CA GLY A 201 8.48 1.02 -14.74
C GLY A 201 7.66 2.18 -14.18
N PHE A 202 8.05 3.42 -14.49
CA PHE A 202 7.29 4.63 -14.14
C PHE A 202 5.88 4.62 -14.76
N ALA A 203 5.77 4.32 -16.06
CA ALA A 203 4.48 4.26 -16.75
C ALA A 203 3.58 3.15 -16.18
N ALA A 204 4.15 1.98 -15.87
CA ALA A 204 3.43 0.88 -15.24
C ALA A 204 2.95 1.24 -13.82
N ALA A 205 3.80 1.85 -13.00
CA ALA A 205 3.43 2.33 -11.66
C ALA A 205 2.32 3.39 -11.73
N LEU A 206 2.40 4.30 -12.69
CA LEU A 206 1.38 5.32 -12.94
C LEU A 206 0.04 4.70 -13.37
N ALA A 207 0.06 3.80 -14.35
CA ALA A 207 -1.12 3.08 -14.83
C ALA A 207 -1.78 2.27 -13.70
N SER A 208 -0.98 1.56 -12.91
CA SER A 208 -1.42 0.81 -11.75
C SER A 208 -2.07 1.69 -10.69
N ALA A 209 -1.48 2.85 -10.40
CA ALA A 209 -2.03 3.79 -9.44
C ALA A 209 -3.31 4.46 -9.95
N LEU A 210 -3.40 4.78 -11.24
CA LEU A 210 -4.64 5.27 -11.87
C LEU A 210 -5.76 4.24 -11.75
N PHE A 211 -5.47 2.97 -12.07
CA PHE A 211 -6.44 1.88 -11.92
C PHE A 211 -6.87 1.71 -10.46
N GLY A 212 -5.93 1.64 -9.52
CA GLY A 212 -6.22 1.57 -8.08
C GLY A 212 -7.06 2.75 -7.60
N MET A 213 -6.79 3.95 -8.12
CA MET A 213 -7.57 5.16 -7.82
C MET A 213 -9.02 5.06 -8.32
N LEU A 214 -9.25 4.55 -9.53
CA LEU A 214 -10.59 4.33 -10.08
C LEU A 214 -11.41 3.37 -9.20
N VAL A 215 -10.80 2.24 -8.79
CA VAL A 215 -11.42 1.26 -7.90
C VAL A 215 -11.74 1.88 -6.54
N PHE A 216 -10.80 2.65 -5.98
CA PHE A 216 -10.98 3.31 -4.69
C PHE A 216 -12.11 4.34 -4.69
N VAL A 217 -12.24 5.14 -5.76
CA VAL A 217 -13.33 6.11 -5.92
C VAL A 217 -14.68 5.40 -6.09
N LYS A 218 -14.74 4.36 -6.92
CA LYS A 218 -15.97 3.58 -7.14
C LYS A 218 -16.50 2.98 -5.84
N ARG A 219 -15.63 2.36 -5.04
CA ARG A 219 -16.00 1.76 -3.74
C ARG A 219 -16.52 2.79 -2.73
N ARG A 220 -16.01 4.02 -2.77
CA ARG A 220 -16.52 5.09 -1.91
C ARG A 220 -17.91 5.55 -2.33
N ARG A 221 -18.14 5.72 -3.63
CA ARG A 221 -19.46 6.13 -4.16
C ARG A 221 -20.55 5.11 -3.83
N THR A 222 -20.24 3.82 -3.89
CA THR A 222 -21.21 2.76 -3.55
C THR A 222 -21.46 2.65 -2.05
N SER A 223 -20.45 2.90 -1.20
CA SER A 223 -20.61 2.92 0.27
C SER A 223 -21.40 4.15 0.75
N SER A 224 -21.27 5.30 0.06
CA SER A 224 -22.06 6.51 0.32
C SER A 224 -23.46 6.49 -0.33
N SER A 225 -24.01 5.32 -0.66
CA SER A 225 -25.31 5.21 -1.33
C SER A 225 -26.41 5.89 -0.49
N PRO A 226 -27.30 6.69 -1.11
CA PRO A 226 -28.33 7.47 -0.40
C PRO A 226 -29.34 6.61 0.40
N ARG A 227 -29.35 5.29 0.25
CA ARG A 227 -30.21 4.39 1.04
C ARG A 227 -29.92 4.47 2.54
N THR A 228 -28.67 4.68 2.94
CA THR A 228 -28.29 4.84 4.35
C THR A 228 -28.71 6.20 4.90
N ALA A 229 -28.72 7.25 4.05
CA ALA A 229 -29.19 8.59 4.41
C ALA A 229 -30.71 8.63 4.56
N LEU A 230 -31.45 7.99 3.65
CA LEU A 230 -32.91 7.83 3.73
C LEU A 230 -33.31 7.05 4.99
N GLY A 231 -32.64 5.93 5.31
CA GLY A 231 -32.90 5.17 6.53
C GLY A 231 -32.66 5.97 7.84
N CYS A 232 -31.59 6.77 7.90
CA CYS A 232 -31.33 7.65 9.04
C CYS A 232 -32.35 8.80 9.16
N GLN A 233 -32.79 9.35 8.03
CA GLN A 233 -33.79 10.42 8.01
C GLN A 233 -35.18 9.91 8.42
N GLN A 234 -35.54 8.71 7.98
CA GLN A 234 -36.82 8.07 8.30
C GLN A 234 -36.90 7.65 9.78
N ARG A 235 -35.79 7.17 10.36
CA ARG A 235 -35.69 6.84 11.79
C ARG A 235 -35.78 8.08 12.70
N ARG A 236 -35.19 9.20 12.27
CA ARG A 236 -35.35 10.50 12.97
C ARG A 236 -36.77 11.04 12.90
N GLN A 237 -37.50 10.77 11.81
CA GLN A 237 -38.90 11.17 11.70
C GLN A 237 -39.82 10.31 12.58
N SER A 238 -39.58 8.99 12.68
CA SER A 238 -40.35 8.13 13.58
C SER A 238 -40.12 8.44 15.06
N GLU A 239 -38.89 8.77 15.46
CA GLU A 239 -38.57 9.19 16.84
C GLU A 239 -39.26 10.52 17.20
N LYS A 240 -39.31 11.49 16.28
CA LYS A 240 -40.05 12.75 16.49
C LYS A 240 -41.56 12.54 16.57
N ALA A 241 -42.13 11.67 15.73
CA ALA A 241 -43.54 11.32 15.77
C ALA A 241 -43.93 10.61 17.09
N SER A 242 -43.04 9.76 17.61
CA SER A 242 -43.27 9.09 18.90
C SER A 242 -43.17 10.03 20.10
N CYS A 243 -42.33 11.07 20.05
CA CYS A 243 -42.18 12.03 21.15
C CYS A 243 -43.31 13.07 21.18
N GLY A 244 -43.93 13.38 20.04
CA GLY A 244 -45.04 14.33 19.93
C GLY A 244 -46.43 13.77 20.30
N ALA A 245 -46.55 12.45 20.52
CA ALA A 245 -47.81 11.80 20.88
C ALA A 245 -48.05 11.68 22.40
N VAL A 246 -47.15 12.22 23.23
CA VAL A 246 -47.19 12.11 24.71
C VAL A 246 -47.61 13.44 25.38
N THR A 247 -48.13 14.40 24.61
CA THR A 247 -48.70 15.67 25.12
C THR A 247 -50.19 15.73 24.80
#